data_AF-A0A928PG58-F1
#
_entry.id   AF-A0A928PG58-F1
#
_cell.length_a   1.000
_cell.length_b   1.000
_cell.length_c   1.000
_cell.angle_alpha   90.00
_cell.angle_beta   90.00
_cell.angle_gamma   90.00
#
_symmetry.space_group_name_H-M   'P 1'
#
loop_
_entity.id
_entity.type
_entity.pdbx_description
1 polymer ?
#
loop_
_entity_poly.entity_id
_entity_poly.type
_entity_poly.pdbx_seq_one_letter_code
_entity_poly.pdbx_strand_id
1 'polypeptide(L)'
;MDLELIYDRTEEDVVRGNDKGFYRHTDLNRVQEAAAFLRERFAEAGYDRIPEPDPAFVRWEENDIPRRGRVAGILLAVRAFAGLVPLADAPGLAGSVPSSPDRLDWRGANAIEEFLALLDGTMDRIGASWTECGEVFAGEAEA
;
A
#
# COMPACT_ATOMS: atom_id res chain seq x y z
N MET A 1 1.69 -1.56 -13.50
CA MET A 1 0.86 -0.40 -13.14
C MET A 1 1.72 0.44 -12.22
N ASP A 2 1.85 1.73 -12.47
CA ASP A 2 2.53 2.65 -11.55
C ASP A 2 1.52 3.13 -10.49
N LEU A 3 1.89 3.05 -9.21
CA LEU A 3 1.05 3.50 -8.11
C LEU A 3 1.17 5.02 -7.93
N GLU A 4 0.12 5.78 -8.27
CA GLU A 4 0.08 7.25 -8.13
C GLU A 4 -0.25 7.71 -6.69
N LEU A 5 0.52 7.26 -5.72
CA LEU A 5 0.26 7.49 -4.29
C LEU A 5 0.67 8.90 -3.81
N ILE A 6 -0.08 9.44 -2.86
CA ILE A 6 0.14 10.74 -2.23
C ILE A 6 0.47 10.49 -0.76
N TYR A 7 1.67 10.85 -0.31
CA TYR A 7 2.08 10.69 1.09
C TYR A 7 2.89 11.87 1.63
N ASP A 8 2.86 13.00 0.94
CA ASP A 8 3.52 14.25 1.31
C ASP A 8 2.51 15.29 1.84
N ARG A 9 1.32 14.87 2.32
CA ARG A 9 0.33 15.79 2.92
C ARG A 9 0.91 16.51 4.12
N THR A 10 0.57 17.77 4.28
CA THR A 10 1.07 18.63 5.37
C THR A 10 -0.08 19.19 6.21
N GLU A 11 0.25 19.69 7.40
CA GLU A 11 -0.71 20.47 8.20
C GLU A 11 -1.17 21.73 7.47
N GLU A 12 -0.32 22.34 6.65
CA GLU A 12 -0.71 23.51 5.85
C GLU A 12 -1.79 23.17 4.81
N ASP A 13 -1.75 21.97 4.22
CA ASP A 13 -2.78 21.49 3.29
C ASP A 13 -4.14 21.41 3.99
N VAL A 14 -4.15 20.91 5.23
CA VAL A 14 -5.35 20.83 6.08
C VAL A 14 -5.87 22.23 6.40
N VAL A 15 -4.99 23.14 6.82
CA VAL A 15 -5.34 24.52 7.19
C VAL A 15 -5.89 25.29 5.99
N ARG A 16 -5.32 25.09 4.79
CA ARG A 16 -5.81 25.68 3.54
C ARG A 16 -7.10 25.04 3.06
N GLY A 17 -7.43 23.85 3.56
CA GLY A 17 -8.59 23.08 3.15
C GLY A 17 -8.57 22.65 1.69
N ASN A 18 -7.37 22.44 1.12
CA ASN A 18 -7.25 21.97 -0.25
C ASN A 18 -7.55 20.47 -0.36
N ASP A 19 -7.59 19.94 -1.58
CA ASP A 19 -7.91 18.53 -1.83
C ASP A 19 -6.91 17.57 -1.18
N LYS A 20 -5.66 17.98 -0.99
CA LYS A 20 -4.61 17.19 -0.33
C LYS A 20 -4.75 17.18 1.19
N GLY A 21 -5.35 18.22 1.77
CA GLY A 21 -5.56 18.39 3.21
C GLY A 21 -6.68 17.53 3.78
N PHE A 22 -7.52 16.92 2.94
CA PHE A 22 -8.61 16.06 3.37
C PHE A 22 -8.50 14.70 2.70
N TYR A 23 -8.63 13.64 3.50
CA TYR A 23 -8.68 12.28 2.98
C TYR A 23 -10.12 11.97 2.53
N ARG A 24 -10.34 11.95 1.21
CA ARG A 24 -11.67 11.88 0.57
C ARG A 24 -11.90 10.54 -0.13
N HIS A 25 -13.07 10.42 -0.75
CA HIS A 25 -13.47 9.26 -1.56
C HIS A 25 -12.45 8.91 -2.66
N THR A 26 -11.83 9.91 -3.30
CA THR A 26 -10.77 9.72 -4.29
C THR A 26 -9.53 9.07 -3.69
N ASP A 27 -9.12 9.47 -2.49
CA ASP A 27 -7.98 8.85 -1.80
C ASP A 27 -8.30 7.41 -1.35
N LEU A 28 -9.52 7.16 -0.86
CA LEU A 28 -9.97 5.82 -0.50
C LEU A 28 -9.97 4.88 -1.72
N ASN A 29 -10.48 5.35 -2.86
CA ASN A 29 -10.44 4.60 -4.13
C ASN A 29 -9.00 4.28 -4.53
N ARG A 30 -8.11 5.28 -4.50
CA ARG A 30 -6.71 5.09 -4.86
C ARG A 30 -6.02 4.06 -3.96
N VAL A 31 -6.23 4.14 -2.64
CA VAL A 31 -5.66 3.17 -1.70
C VAL A 31 -6.23 1.77 -1.91
N GLN A 32 -7.53 1.66 -2.20
CA GLN A 32 -8.18 0.38 -2.46
C GLN A 32 -7.65 -0.27 -3.75
N GLU A 33 -7.49 0.51 -4.81
CA GLU A 33 -6.89 0.07 -6.09
C GLU A 33 -5.43 -0.35 -5.90
N ALA A 34 -4.64 0.44 -5.17
CA ALA A 34 -3.24 0.12 -4.87
C ALA A 34 -3.11 -1.17 -4.04
N ALA A 35 -3.95 -1.34 -3.02
CA ALA A 35 -3.96 -2.56 -2.20
C ALA A 35 -4.39 -3.80 -3.00
N ALA A 36 -5.35 -3.66 -3.91
CA ALA A 36 -5.78 -4.75 -4.80
C ALA A 36 -4.65 -5.14 -5.78
N PHE A 37 -4.01 -4.16 -6.41
CA PHE A 37 -2.86 -4.38 -7.29
C PHE A 37 -1.72 -5.10 -6.55
N LEU A 38 -1.34 -4.63 -5.36
CA LEU A 38 -0.30 -5.26 -4.56
C LEU A 38 -0.70 -6.67 -4.11
N ARG A 39 -1.98 -6.91 -3.80
CA ARG A 39 -2.45 -8.26 -3.45
C ARG A 39 -2.18 -9.22 -4.60
N GLU A 40 -2.53 -8.85 -5.83
CA GLU A 40 -2.30 -9.68 -7.01
C GLU A 40 -0.81 -9.94 -7.21
N ARG A 41 0.01 -8.89 -7.14
CA ARG A 41 1.46 -8.99 -7.27
C ARG A 41 2.10 -9.90 -6.21
N PHE A 42 1.65 -9.81 -4.97
CA PHE A 42 2.09 -10.69 -3.88
C PHE A 42 1.62 -12.14 -4.09
N ALA A 43 0.39 -12.35 -4.57
CA ALA A 43 -0.13 -13.67 -4.87
C ALA A 43 0.66 -14.35 -6.01
N GLU A 44 1.06 -13.61 -7.05
CA GLU A 44 1.95 -14.11 -8.12
C GLU A 44 3.32 -14.56 -7.58
N ALA A 45 3.81 -13.89 -6.53
CA ALA A 45 5.03 -14.27 -5.82
C ALA A 45 4.83 -15.37 -4.75
N GLY A 46 3.61 -15.92 -4.61
CA GLY A 46 3.29 -17.01 -3.68
C GLY A 46 2.75 -16.58 -2.31
N TYR A 47 2.45 -15.30 -2.11
CA TYR A 47 1.86 -14.76 -0.88
C TYR A 47 0.35 -14.55 -1.02
N ASP A 48 -0.43 -15.62 -0.85
CA ASP A 48 -1.89 -15.67 -1.11
C ASP A 48 -2.77 -15.33 0.11
N ARG A 49 -2.16 -14.98 1.26
CA ARG A 49 -2.88 -14.79 2.54
C ARG A 49 -3.40 -13.37 2.80
N ILE A 50 -3.33 -12.49 1.82
CA ILE A 50 -3.77 -11.10 1.96
C ILE A 50 -5.29 -11.02 1.72
N PRO A 51 -6.09 -10.50 2.68
CA PRO A 51 -7.51 -10.36 2.48
C PRO A 51 -7.82 -9.30 1.41
N GLU A 52 -8.95 -9.47 0.73
CA GLU A 52 -9.48 -8.45 -0.20
C GLU A 52 -9.78 -7.14 0.58
N PRO A 53 -9.24 -5.98 0.17
CA PRO A 53 -9.42 -4.70 0.87
C PRO A 53 -10.87 -4.25 0.98
N ASP A 54 -11.69 -4.54 -0.04
CA ASP A 54 -13.14 -4.40 0.02
C ASP A 54 -13.79 -5.49 -0.87
N PRO A 55 -14.37 -6.55 -0.29
CA PRO A 55 -14.91 -7.67 -1.06
C PRO A 55 -16.11 -7.32 -1.94
N ALA A 56 -16.74 -6.17 -1.71
CA ALA A 56 -17.82 -5.68 -2.55
C ALA A 56 -17.35 -4.58 -3.52
N PHE A 57 -16.04 -4.30 -3.60
CA PHE A 57 -15.38 -3.20 -4.33
C PHE A 57 -16.38 -2.30 -5.07
N VAL A 58 -16.93 -1.33 -4.35
CA VAL A 58 -17.73 -0.25 -4.98
C VAL A 58 -16.90 0.99 -4.89
N ARG A 59 -16.71 1.65 -6.03
CA ARG A 59 -16.01 2.93 -6.09
C ARG A 59 -16.70 3.90 -5.15
N TRP A 60 -15.93 4.44 -4.20
CA TRP A 60 -16.39 5.47 -3.29
C TRP A 60 -16.79 6.72 -4.07
N GLU A 61 -18.00 7.20 -3.84
CA GLU A 61 -18.51 8.45 -4.37
C GLU A 61 -18.42 9.57 -3.31
N GLU A 62 -18.48 10.82 -3.75
CA GLU A 62 -18.41 11.97 -2.84
C GLU A 62 -19.50 11.94 -1.75
N ASN A 63 -20.69 11.44 -2.11
CA ASN A 63 -21.84 11.38 -1.22
C ASN A 63 -21.96 10.06 -0.46
N ASP A 64 -20.99 9.15 -0.63
CA ASP A 64 -20.97 7.93 0.17
C ASP A 64 -20.74 8.28 1.64
N ILE A 65 -21.51 7.62 2.51
CA ILE A 65 -21.25 7.67 3.94
C ILE A 65 -20.25 6.56 4.24
N PRO A 66 -18.98 6.87 4.55
CA PRO A 66 -17.97 5.87 4.86
C PRO A 66 -18.37 5.08 6.10
N ARG A 67 -18.95 3.90 5.87
CA ARG A 67 -19.24 2.94 6.94
C ARG A 67 -17.91 2.56 7.56
N ARG A 68 -17.76 2.78 8.87
CA ARG A 68 -16.51 2.52 9.60
C ARG A 68 -15.94 1.12 9.34
N GLY A 69 -16.80 0.11 9.20
CA GLY A 69 -16.39 -1.26 8.88
C GLY A 69 -15.72 -1.43 7.51
N ARG A 70 -16.11 -0.63 6.50
CA ARG A 70 -15.53 -0.67 5.16
C ARG A 70 -14.13 -0.07 5.14
N VAL A 71 -13.96 1.10 5.75
CA VAL A 71 -12.62 1.71 5.90
C VAL A 71 -11.72 0.83 6.75
N ALA A 72 -12.24 0.23 7.82
CA ALA A 72 -11.49 -0.74 8.62
C ALA A 72 -11.07 -1.98 7.83
N GLY A 73 -11.89 -2.45 6.87
CA GLY A 73 -11.53 -3.53 5.95
C GLY A 73 -10.32 -3.19 5.08
N ILE A 74 -10.32 -1.98 4.49
CA ILE A 74 -9.19 -1.48 3.71
C ILE A 74 -7.92 -1.44 4.59
N LEU A 75 -8.00 -0.84 5.79
CA LEU A 75 -6.87 -0.76 6.71
C LEU A 75 -6.36 -2.14 7.16
N LEU A 76 -7.27 -3.12 7.33
CA LEU A 76 -6.89 -4.49 7.66
C LEU A 76 -6.10 -5.14 6.53
N ALA A 77 -6.55 -5.01 5.28
CA ALA A 77 -5.86 -5.55 4.12
C ALA A 77 -4.49 -4.90 3.91
N VAL A 78 -4.42 -3.57 4.02
CA VAL A 78 -3.14 -2.84 3.99
C VAL A 78 -2.23 -3.40 5.08
N ARG A 79 -2.67 -3.49 6.34
CA ARG A 79 -1.81 -4.00 7.43
C ARG A 79 -1.40 -5.46 7.26
N ALA A 80 -2.15 -6.28 6.53
CA ALA A 80 -1.83 -7.70 6.32
C ALA A 80 -0.50 -7.89 5.56
N PHE A 81 -0.07 -6.93 4.75
CA PHE A 81 1.21 -6.98 4.05
C PHE A 81 2.43 -6.91 4.99
N ALA A 82 2.30 -6.27 6.16
CA ALA A 82 3.42 -6.00 7.08
C ALA A 82 4.12 -7.25 7.63
N GLY A 83 3.45 -8.42 7.58
CA GLY A 83 4.00 -9.69 8.04
C GLY A 83 4.54 -10.59 6.93
N LEU A 84 4.45 -10.18 5.66
CA LEU A 84 4.75 -11.06 4.53
C LEU A 84 6.17 -10.86 4.01
N VAL A 85 6.68 -9.64 4.06
CA VAL A 85 8.02 -9.29 3.58
C VAL A 85 8.75 -8.42 4.60
N PRO A 86 10.09 -8.58 4.74
CA PRO A 86 10.87 -7.71 5.59
C PRO A 86 10.97 -6.30 4.99
N LEU A 87 10.53 -5.30 5.75
CA LEU A 87 10.59 -3.88 5.36
C LEU A 87 11.90 -3.26 5.86
N ALA A 88 13.01 -3.64 5.23
CA ALA A 88 14.35 -3.24 5.68
C ALA A 88 14.55 -1.71 5.74
N ASP A 89 13.94 -0.97 4.80
CA ASP A 89 14.18 0.48 4.64
C ASP A 89 13.28 1.37 5.49
N ALA A 90 12.24 0.82 6.12
CA ALA A 90 11.36 1.59 7.02
C ALA A 90 10.85 0.74 8.20
N PRO A 91 11.73 0.32 9.12
CA PRO A 91 11.31 -0.41 10.32
C PRO A 91 10.36 0.47 11.15
N GLY A 92 9.12 0.00 11.31
CA GLY A 92 8.08 0.69 12.07
C GLY A 92 7.00 1.38 11.24
N LEU A 93 7.18 1.57 9.92
CA LEU A 93 6.15 2.19 9.07
C LEU A 93 4.84 1.40 9.06
N ALA A 94 4.92 0.07 9.05
CA ALA A 94 3.77 -0.81 9.23
C ALA A 94 2.99 -0.56 10.54
N GLY A 95 3.69 -0.14 11.60
CA GLY A 95 3.10 0.23 12.88
C GLY A 95 2.45 1.63 12.86
N SER A 96 2.85 2.48 11.92
CA SER A 96 2.29 3.81 11.70
C SER A 96 0.98 3.77 10.91
N VAL A 97 0.71 2.68 10.16
CA VAL A 97 -0.58 2.48 9.50
C VAL A 97 -1.69 2.37 10.56
N PRO A 98 -2.71 3.25 10.54
CA PRO A 98 -3.75 3.25 11.55
C PRO A 98 -4.56 1.94 11.51
N SER A 99 -4.91 1.43 12.68
CA SER A 99 -5.76 0.24 12.84
C SER A 99 -7.26 0.55 12.85
N SER A 100 -7.64 1.83 12.90
CA SER A 100 -9.02 2.31 12.91
C SER A 100 -9.16 3.62 12.13
N PRO A 101 -10.29 3.84 11.45
CA PRO A 101 -10.61 5.11 10.80
C PRO A 101 -10.62 6.34 11.72
N ASP A 102 -10.71 6.18 13.05
CA ASP A 102 -10.67 7.32 13.99
C ASP A 102 -9.36 8.11 13.95
N ARG A 103 -8.30 7.50 13.44
CA ARG A 103 -6.95 8.09 13.33
C ARG A 103 -6.55 8.36 11.88
N LEU A 104 -7.52 8.47 10.99
CA LEU A 104 -7.31 8.77 9.58
C LEU A 104 -7.18 10.29 9.37
N ASP A 105 -6.27 10.92 10.12
CA ASP A 105 -5.84 12.28 9.84
C ASP A 105 -4.83 12.29 8.67
N TRP A 106 -4.29 13.45 8.33
CA TRP A 106 -3.32 13.58 7.25
C TRP A 106 -2.05 12.74 7.48
N ARG A 107 -1.65 12.49 8.73
CA ARG A 107 -0.51 11.63 9.07
C ARG A 107 -0.85 10.16 8.82
N GLY A 108 -2.04 9.73 9.24
CA GLY A 108 -2.55 8.40 8.97
C GLY A 108 -2.69 8.13 7.46
N ALA A 109 -3.19 9.11 6.70
CA ALA A 109 -3.29 9.03 5.24
C ALA A 109 -1.92 8.87 4.58
N ASN A 110 -0.93 9.67 4.99
CA ASN A 110 0.44 9.53 4.50
C ASN A 110 1.03 8.17 4.86
N ALA A 111 0.87 7.71 6.11
CA ALA A 111 1.41 6.44 6.55
C ALA A 111 0.86 5.25 5.74
N ILE A 112 -0.42 5.29 5.35
CA ILE A 112 -1.03 4.26 4.48
C ILE A 112 -0.37 4.25 3.11
N GLU A 113 -0.29 5.41 2.47
CA GLU A 113 0.19 5.51 1.09
C GLU A 113 1.70 5.34 0.97
N GLU A 114 2.46 5.84 1.94
CA GLU A 114 3.91 5.59 2.04
C GLU A 114 4.19 4.09 2.22
N PHE A 115 3.38 3.42 3.04
CA PHE A 115 3.52 1.99 3.27
C PHE A 115 3.24 1.16 2.00
N LEU A 116 2.21 1.53 1.23
CA LEU A 116 1.92 0.87 -0.05
C LEU A 116 3.04 1.11 -1.08
N ALA A 117 3.58 2.33 -1.17
CA ALA A 117 4.70 2.64 -2.05
C ALA A 117 5.95 1.82 -1.68
N LEU A 118 6.23 1.68 -0.39
CA LEU A 118 7.36 0.87 0.10
C LEU A 118 7.19 -0.62 -0.24
N LEU A 119 5.98 -1.16 -0.14
CA LEU A 119 5.71 -2.56 -0.51
C LEU A 119 5.97 -2.80 -2.00
N ASP A 120 5.52 -1.88 -2.86
CA ASP A 120 5.73 -1.99 -4.30
C ASP A 120 7.23 -2.01 -4.66
N GLY A 121 8.00 -1.06 -4.14
CA GLY A 121 9.45 -1.04 -4.32
C GLY A 121 10.19 -2.22 -3.67
N THR A 122 9.61 -2.84 -2.64
CA THR A 122 10.14 -4.10 -2.08
C THR A 122 9.92 -5.27 -3.04
N MET A 123 8.74 -5.36 -3.65
CA MET A 123 8.45 -6.37 -4.67
C MET A 123 9.30 -6.20 -5.92
N ASP A 124 9.61 -4.96 -6.33
CA ASP A 124 10.56 -4.69 -7.41
C ASP A 124 11.94 -5.29 -7.13
N ARG A 125 12.46 -5.09 -5.91
CA ARG A 125 13.77 -5.62 -5.50
C ARG A 125 13.78 -7.14 -5.40
N ILE A 126 12.70 -7.73 -4.89
CA ILE A 126 12.54 -9.20 -4.85
C ILE A 126 12.57 -9.76 -6.27
N GLY A 127 11.82 -9.15 -7.20
CA GLY A 127 11.83 -9.54 -8.62
C GLY A 127 13.20 -9.40 -9.27
N ALA A 128 13.90 -8.28 -9.03
CA ALA A 128 15.25 -8.06 -9.56
C ALA A 128 16.26 -9.10 -9.04
N SER A 129 16.20 -9.44 -7.75
CA SER A 129 17.08 -10.47 -7.15
C SER A 129 16.90 -11.85 -7.78
N TRP A 130 15.68 -12.22 -8.19
CA TRP A 130 15.44 -13.50 -8.88
C TRP A 130 16.03 -13.51 -10.29
N THR A 131 15.93 -12.40 -11.02
CA THR A 131 16.58 -12.25 -12.34
C THR A 131 18.10 -12.40 -12.21
N GLU A 132 18.72 -11.75 -11.22
CA GLU A 132 20.17 -11.87 -11.00
C GLU A 132 20.60 -13.30 -10.61
N CYS A 133 19.80 -14.03 -9.84
CA CYS A 133 20.07 -15.46 -9.56
C CYS A 133 19.87 -16.37 -10.78
N GLY A 134 19.06 -15.97 -11.76
CA GLY A 134 18.81 -16.72 -12.99
C GLY A 134 19.84 -16.47 -14.10
N GLU A 135 20.55 -15.35 -14.06
CA GLU A 135 21.58 -14.98 -15.06
C GLU A 135 22.99 -15.48 -14.72
N VAL A 136 23.21 -16.10 -13.55
CA VAL A 136 24.52 -16.64 -13.14
C VAL A 136 24.63 -18.14 -13.43
N PHE A 137 24.68 -18.51 -14.71
CA PHE A 137 25.28 -19.74 -15.27
C PHE A 137 25.55 -19.43 -16.77
N ALA A 138 26.72 -19.61 -17.38
CA ALA A 138 27.95 -20.27 -17.01
C ALA A 138 29.11 -19.62 -17.81
N GLY A 139 30.17 -19.23 -17.13
CA GLY A 139 31.38 -18.67 -17.73
C GLY A 139 32.64 -19.03 -16.98
N GLU A 140 32.63 -20.09 -16.18
CA GLU A 140 33.87 -20.79 -15.85
C GLU A 140 34.13 -21.82 -16.95
N ALA A 141 34.81 -21.38 -18.00
CA ALA A 141 35.61 -22.28 -18.81
C ALA A 141 37.04 -22.21 -18.25
N GLU A 142 37.32 -23.07 -17.28
CA GLU A 142 38.66 -23.64 -17.13
C GLU A 142 39.05 -24.29 -18.48
N ALA A 143 40.07 -23.75 -19.15
CA ALA A 143 41.13 -24.45 -19.88
C ALA A 143 42.01 -23.45 -20.66
#